data_AF-A0A963AF65-F1
#
_entry.id   AF-A0A963AF65-F1
#
_cell.length_a   1.000
_cell.length_b   1.000
_cell.length_c   1.000
_cell.angle_alpha   90.00
_cell.angle_beta   90.00
_cell.angle_gamma   90.00
#
_symmetry.space_group_name_H-M   'P 1'
#
loop_
_entity.id
_entity.type
_entity.pdbx_description
1 polymer ?
#
loop_
_entity_poly.entity_id
_entity_poly.type
_entity_poly.pdbx_seq_one_letter_code
_entity_poly.pdbx_strand_id
1 'polypeptide(L)'
;MANKQAVKLLKQGDVAGFNKWVKQRRKTGKRAIDLNDKNLGGLSLKGVDLANAHLNGTNLRGTDLENANLENARLRQADLRKANFKGANLTDANLTKARCKGAIFKKAKLKNVKGL
;
A
#
# COMPACT_ATOMS: atom_id res chain seq x y z
N MET A 1 -16.20 0.41 11.94
CA MET A 1 -15.55 1.52 11.20
C MET A 1 -14.87 1.00 9.94
N ALA A 2 -14.84 1.79 8.86
CA ALA A 2 -14.27 1.39 7.58
C ALA A 2 -12.81 0.89 7.67
N ASN A 3 -11.98 1.52 8.49
CA ASN A 3 -10.58 1.11 8.67
C ASN A 3 -10.44 -0.27 9.32
N LYS A 4 -11.36 -0.66 10.23
CA LYS A 4 -11.34 -2.00 10.83
C LYS A 4 -11.64 -3.09 9.79
N GLN A 5 -12.58 -2.84 8.88
CA GLN A 5 -12.89 -3.76 7.79
C GLN A 5 -11.72 -3.90 6.81
N ALA A 6 -11.12 -2.78 6.41
CA ALA A 6 -9.93 -2.76 5.56
C ALA A 6 -8.80 -3.64 6.12
N VAL A 7 -8.42 -3.40 7.39
CA VAL A 7 -7.35 -4.16 8.04
C VAL A 7 -7.72 -5.63 8.19
N LYS A 8 -8.98 -5.96 8.48
CA LYS A 8 -9.45 -7.35 8.59
C LYS A 8 -9.24 -8.10 7.27
N LEU A 9 -9.73 -7.54 6.15
CA LEU A 9 -9.60 -8.17 4.83
C LEU A 9 -8.13 -8.39 4.45
N LEU A 10 -7.28 -7.37 4.65
CA LEU A 10 -5.84 -7.47 4.35
C LEU A 10 -5.14 -8.53 5.21
N LYS A 11 -5.41 -8.57 6.52
CA LYS A 11 -4.80 -9.55 7.43
C LYS A 11 -5.30 -10.98 7.21
N GLN A 12 -6.49 -11.14 6.63
CA GLN A 12 -7.02 -12.45 6.21
C GLN A 12 -6.46 -12.90 4.85
N GLY A 13 -5.68 -12.07 4.17
CA GLY A 13 -5.19 -12.34 2.82
C GLY A 13 -6.26 -12.18 1.73
N ASP A 14 -7.43 -11.65 2.05
CA ASP A 14 -8.54 -11.46 1.11
C ASP A 14 -8.36 -10.19 0.28
N VAL A 15 -7.36 -10.21 -0.61
CA VAL A 15 -7.06 -9.10 -1.52
C VAL A 15 -8.21 -8.85 -2.50
N ALA A 16 -8.88 -9.91 -2.97
CA ALA A 16 -10.00 -9.79 -3.89
C ALA A 16 -11.20 -9.09 -3.24
N GLY A 17 -11.57 -9.50 -2.03
CA GLY A 17 -12.61 -8.86 -1.24
C GLY A 17 -12.24 -7.44 -0.85
N PHE A 18 -10.98 -7.18 -0.49
CA PHE A 18 -10.47 -5.82 -0.28
C PHE A 18 -10.66 -4.95 -1.52
N ASN A 19 -10.19 -5.38 -2.69
CA ASN A 19 -10.30 -4.61 -3.93
C ASN A 19 -11.76 -4.36 -4.32
N LYS A 20 -12.65 -5.34 -4.14
CA LYS A 20 -14.11 -5.17 -4.35
C LYS A 20 -14.67 -4.12 -3.39
N TRP A 21 -14.30 -4.17 -2.11
CA TRP A 21 -14.70 -3.21 -1.10
C TRP A 21 -14.22 -1.79 -1.40
N VAL A 22 -12.96 -1.63 -1.82
CA VAL A 22 -12.38 -0.34 -2.25
C VAL A 22 -13.14 0.23 -3.45
N LYS A 23 -13.40 -0.61 -4.46
CA LYS A 23 -14.14 -0.22 -5.66
C LYS A 23 -15.52 0.36 -5.31
N GLN A 24 -16.26 -0.25 -4.40
CA GLN A 24 -17.58 0.26 -4.00
C GLN A 24 -17.49 1.57 -3.22
N ARG A 25 -16.49 1.72 -2.34
CA ARG A 25 -16.30 2.96 -1.57
C ARG A 25 -15.97 4.17 -2.44
N ARG A 26 -15.18 3.95 -3.51
CA ARG A 26 -14.84 4.99 -4.47
C ARG A 26 -16.05 5.47 -5.25
N LYS A 27 -17.01 4.58 -5.57
CA LYS A 27 -18.30 4.99 -6.16
C LYS A 27 -19.11 5.89 -5.24
N THR A 28 -19.00 5.71 -3.93
CA THR A 28 -19.68 6.55 -2.93
C THR A 28 -18.85 7.77 -2.49
N GLY A 29 -17.85 8.18 -3.29
CA GLY A 29 -17.00 9.35 -3.00
C GLY A 29 -15.95 9.16 -1.90
N LYS A 30 -15.92 8.01 -1.21
CA LYS A 30 -14.96 7.72 -0.12
C LYS A 30 -13.67 7.17 -0.72
N ARG A 31 -12.81 8.08 -1.20
CA ARG A 31 -11.62 7.73 -2.00
C ARG A 31 -10.45 7.18 -1.18
N ALA A 32 -10.16 7.76 -0.02
CA ALA A 32 -9.01 7.39 0.80
C ALA A 32 -9.36 6.28 1.81
N ILE A 33 -8.38 5.39 2.02
CA ILE A 33 -8.41 4.35 3.05
C ILE A 33 -7.32 4.73 4.05
N ASP A 34 -7.69 4.83 5.31
CA ASP A 34 -6.73 5.15 6.36
C ASP A 34 -6.21 3.87 7.03
N LEU A 35 -4.91 3.64 6.79
CA LEU A 35 -4.12 2.53 7.27
C LEU A 35 -2.86 3.03 8.00
N ASN A 36 -2.84 4.28 8.46
CA ASN A 36 -1.71 4.81 9.21
C ASN A 36 -1.40 3.94 10.43
N ASP A 37 -0.10 3.77 10.68
CA ASP A 37 0.46 3.08 11.84
C ASP A 37 -0.03 1.62 12.00
N LYS A 38 -0.50 0.99 10.91
CA LYS A 38 -0.92 -0.42 10.94
C LYS A 38 0.28 -1.35 10.74
N ASN A 39 0.16 -2.53 11.33
CA ASN A 39 1.06 -3.64 11.04
C ASN A 39 0.48 -4.51 9.93
N LEU A 40 1.10 -4.42 8.75
CA LEU A 40 0.80 -5.19 7.53
C LEU A 40 2.05 -5.95 7.03
N GLY A 41 3.07 -6.10 7.88
CA GLY A 41 4.34 -6.74 7.55
C GLY A 41 4.18 -8.22 7.24
N GLY A 42 4.92 -8.71 6.24
CA GLY A 42 4.94 -10.12 5.84
C GLY A 42 3.67 -10.64 5.15
N LEU A 43 2.65 -9.80 4.95
CA LEU A 43 1.43 -10.21 4.26
C LEU A 43 1.68 -10.40 2.76
N SER A 44 0.91 -11.30 2.13
CA SER A 44 0.81 -11.38 0.68
C SER A 44 -0.33 -10.48 0.20
N LEU A 45 0.02 -9.35 -0.43
CA LEU A 45 -0.90 -8.32 -0.90
C LEU A 45 -0.71 -8.06 -2.41
N LYS A 46 -0.43 -9.12 -3.18
CA LYS A 46 -0.22 -9.02 -4.63
C LYS A 46 -1.44 -8.41 -5.32
N GLY A 47 -1.23 -7.40 -6.16
CA GLY A 47 -2.31 -6.74 -6.89
C GLY A 47 -3.31 -5.96 -6.03
N VAL A 48 -2.99 -5.69 -4.75
CA VAL A 48 -3.87 -4.90 -3.88
C VAL A 48 -4.03 -3.48 -4.41
N ASP A 49 -5.25 -2.94 -4.33
CA ASP A 49 -5.57 -1.58 -4.72
C ASP A 49 -5.55 -0.64 -3.50
N LEU A 50 -4.39 -0.05 -3.25
CA LEU A 50 -4.13 0.94 -2.21
C LEU A 50 -3.98 2.36 -2.77
N ALA A 51 -4.49 2.64 -3.97
CA ALA A 51 -4.39 3.99 -4.53
C ALA A 51 -5.08 5.01 -3.61
N ASN A 52 -4.40 6.13 -3.38
CA ASN A 52 -4.76 7.20 -2.44
C ASN A 52 -4.80 6.77 -0.95
N ALA A 53 -4.25 5.62 -0.58
CA ALA A 53 -4.24 5.18 0.81
C ALA A 53 -3.32 6.05 1.69
N HIS A 54 -3.72 6.25 2.94
CA HIS A 54 -2.86 6.80 3.97
C HIS A 54 -2.15 5.65 4.69
N LEU A 55 -0.84 5.56 4.50
CA LEU A 55 0.04 4.50 5.00
C LEU A 55 1.24 5.08 5.76
N ASN A 56 1.12 6.30 6.30
CA ASN A 56 2.21 6.90 7.06
C ASN A 56 2.50 6.03 8.29
N GLY A 57 3.78 5.84 8.61
CA GLY A 57 4.22 5.01 9.75
C GLY A 57 3.86 3.52 9.66
N THR A 58 3.26 3.06 8.55
CA THR A 58 2.80 1.67 8.42
C THR A 58 4.00 0.72 8.34
N ASN A 59 3.91 -0.42 9.03
CA ASN A 59 4.85 -1.51 8.86
C ASN A 59 4.43 -2.38 7.66
N LEU A 60 5.20 -2.32 6.58
CA LEU A 60 5.09 -3.15 5.37
C LEU A 60 6.36 -3.98 5.16
N ARG A 61 7.14 -4.22 6.23
CA ARG A 61 8.39 -4.96 6.16
C ARG A 61 8.13 -6.37 5.62
N GLY A 62 8.82 -6.75 4.55
CA GLY A 62 8.70 -8.07 3.93
C GLY A 62 7.35 -8.34 3.26
N THR A 63 6.47 -7.35 3.13
CA THR A 63 5.16 -7.52 2.49
C THR A 63 5.33 -7.69 0.98
N ASP A 64 4.55 -8.60 0.40
CA ASP A 64 4.53 -8.81 -1.04
C ASP A 64 3.47 -7.92 -1.70
N LEU A 65 3.92 -6.87 -2.37
CA LEU A 65 3.11 -5.87 -3.07
C LEU A 65 3.34 -5.96 -4.60
N GLU A 66 3.70 -7.14 -5.10
CA GLU A 66 3.86 -7.37 -6.54
C GLU A 66 2.60 -6.93 -7.31
N ASN A 67 2.77 -6.10 -8.32
CA ASN A 67 1.70 -5.51 -9.14
C ASN A 67 0.63 -4.72 -8.36
N ALA A 68 0.89 -4.32 -7.11
CA ALA A 68 -0.04 -3.49 -6.33
C ALA A 68 -0.21 -2.09 -6.94
N ASN A 69 -1.38 -1.48 -6.71
CA ASN A 69 -1.61 -0.08 -7.04
C ASN A 69 -1.46 0.79 -5.79
N LEU A 70 -0.41 1.61 -5.75
CA LEU A 70 -0.06 2.56 -4.69
C LEU A 70 0.01 4.00 -5.23
N GLU A 71 -0.67 4.27 -6.35
CA GLU A 71 -0.76 5.60 -6.93
C GLU A 71 -1.25 6.62 -5.90
N ASN A 72 -0.56 7.76 -5.80
CA ASN A 72 -0.86 8.82 -4.83
C ASN A 72 -0.86 8.37 -3.35
N ALA A 73 -0.27 7.20 -3.02
CA ALA A 73 -0.23 6.71 -1.63
C ALA A 73 0.71 7.55 -0.76
N ARG A 74 0.33 7.76 0.51
CA ARG A 74 1.15 8.46 1.50
C ARG A 74 1.88 7.45 2.37
N LEU A 75 3.17 7.26 2.15
CA LEU A 75 4.03 6.27 2.80
C LEU A 75 5.12 6.92 3.67
N ARG A 76 4.89 8.13 4.18
CA ARG A 76 5.92 8.85 4.96
C ARG A 76 6.27 8.05 6.20
N GLN A 77 7.56 7.91 6.49
CA GLN A 77 8.07 7.16 7.65
C GLN A 77 7.64 5.67 7.69
N ALA A 78 7.09 5.10 6.62
CA ALA A 78 6.72 3.69 6.58
C ALA A 78 7.96 2.78 6.63
N ASP A 79 7.82 1.60 7.23
CA ASP A 79 8.86 0.56 7.18
C ASP A 79 8.61 -0.35 5.97
N LEU A 80 9.40 -0.16 4.91
CA LEU A 80 9.28 -0.89 3.64
C LEU A 80 10.43 -1.90 3.45
N ARG A 81 11.22 -2.16 4.50
CA ARG A 81 12.41 -3.01 4.39
C ARG A 81 12.03 -4.39 3.86
N LYS A 82 12.76 -4.88 2.86
CA LYS A 82 12.50 -6.18 2.22
C LYS A 82 11.12 -6.34 1.55
N ALA A 83 10.33 -5.26 1.40
CA ALA A 83 9.05 -5.34 0.71
C ALA A 83 9.24 -5.55 -0.80
N ASN A 84 8.35 -6.32 -1.43
CA ASN A 84 8.39 -6.55 -2.87
C ASN A 84 7.40 -5.64 -3.60
N PHE A 85 7.87 -4.64 -4.32
CA PHE A 85 7.07 -3.75 -5.17
C PHE A 85 7.26 -4.06 -6.66
N LYS A 86 7.67 -5.28 -7.03
CA LYS A 86 7.88 -5.63 -8.44
C LYS A 86 6.62 -5.35 -9.27
N GLY A 87 6.74 -4.55 -10.31
CA GLY A 87 5.63 -4.16 -11.18
C GLY A 87 4.56 -3.25 -10.53
N ALA A 88 4.74 -2.83 -9.28
CA ALA A 88 3.76 -1.98 -8.59
C ALA A 88 3.69 -0.57 -9.22
N ASN A 89 2.51 0.05 -9.16
CA ASN A 89 2.35 1.45 -9.51
C ASN A 89 2.53 2.33 -8.27
N LEU A 90 3.61 3.11 -8.21
CA LEU A 90 3.90 4.07 -7.14
C LEU A 90 3.86 5.51 -7.67
N THR A 91 3.24 5.76 -8.83
CA THR A 91 3.16 7.11 -9.42
C THR A 91 2.60 8.10 -8.39
N ASP A 92 3.28 9.24 -8.23
CA ASP A 92 2.96 10.31 -7.27
C ASP A 92 2.96 9.89 -5.78
N ALA A 93 3.48 8.70 -5.43
CA ALA A 93 3.57 8.26 -4.05
C ALA A 93 4.61 9.07 -3.25
N ASN A 94 4.35 9.26 -1.95
CA ASN A 94 5.26 9.96 -1.05
C ASN A 94 5.91 9.01 -0.05
N LEU A 95 7.18 8.65 -0.29
CA LEU A 95 8.02 7.78 0.53
C LEU A 95 9.00 8.58 1.41
N THR A 96 8.76 9.88 1.63
CA THR A 96 9.66 10.72 2.43
C THR A 96 9.91 10.11 3.82
N LYS A 97 11.19 9.90 4.17
CA LYS A 97 11.64 9.24 5.41
C LYS A 97 11.23 7.76 5.54
N ALA A 98 10.73 7.11 4.49
CA ALA A 98 10.46 5.69 4.52
C ALA A 98 11.75 4.86 4.56
N ARG A 99 11.70 3.67 5.16
CA ARG A 99 12.85 2.77 5.27
C ARG A 99 12.79 1.72 4.16
N CYS A 100 13.61 1.86 3.13
CA CYS A 100 13.54 1.01 1.92
C CYS A 100 14.67 -0.03 1.80
N LYS A 101 15.48 -0.27 2.85
CA LYS A 101 16.62 -1.21 2.76
C LYS A 101 16.14 -2.60 2.32
N GLY A 102 16.63 -3.06 1.16
CA GLY A 102 16.30 -4.35 0.56
C GLY A 102 14.90 -4.44 -0.08
N ALA A 103 14.17 -3.33 -0.20
CA ALA A 103 12.93 -3.29 -0.96
C ALA A 103 13.21 -3.51 -2.47
N ILE A 104 12.30 -4.19 -3.16
CA ILE A 104 12.45 -4.54 -4.57
C ILE A 104 11.52 -3.65 -5.41
N PHE A 105 12.07 -2.79 -6.26
CA PHE A 105 11.29 -1.90 -7.14
C PHE A 105 11.40 -2.28 -8.63
N LYS A 106 11.81 -3.51 -8.95
CA LYS A 106 12.01 -3.95 -10.35
C LYS A 106 10.70 -3.78 -11.15
N LYS A 107 10.76 -3.05 -12.27
CA LYS A 107 9.61 -2.70 -13.14
C LYS A 107 8.51 -1.87 -12.44
N ALA A 108 8.75 -1.32 -11.25
CA ALA A 108 7.79 -0.43 -10.61
C ALA A 108 7.67 0.89 -11.38
N LYS A 109 6.47 1.48 -11.39
CA LYS A 109 6.26 2.83 -11.94
C LYS A 109 6.56 3.85 -10.84
N LEU A 110 7.61 4.66 -11.02
CA LEU A 110 8.14 5.57 -10.00
C LEU A 110 8.04 7.06 -10.39
N LYS A 111 7.20 7.40 -11.37
CA LYS A 111 7.03 8.80 -11.81
C LYS A 111 6.60 9.68 -10.62
N ASN A 112 7.30 10.79 -10.41
CA ASN A 112 7.06 11.78 -9.36
C ASN A 112 7.08 11.22 -7.91
N VAL A 113 7.72 10.07 -7.68
CA VAL A 113 7.88 9.55 -6.33
C VAL A 113 8.75 10.49 -5.51
N LYS A 114 8.32 10.82 -4.28
CA LYS A 114 9.11 11.62 -3.34
C LYS A 114 9.84 10.73 -2.35
N GLY A 115 11.12 11.03 -2.07
CA GLY A 115 11.88 10.39 -1.00
C GLY A 115 12.40 8.97 -1.30
N LEU A 116 12.46 8.60 -2.58
CA LEU A 116 13.22 7.45 -3.06
C LEU A 116 14.62 7.90 -3.50
#